data_AF-A0A7L2TVM9-F1
#
_entry.id   AF-A0A7L2TVM9-F1
#
_cell.length_a   1.000
_cell.length_b   1.000
_cell.length_c   1.000
_cell.angle_alpha   90.00
_cell.angle_beta   90.00
_cell.angle_gamma   90.00
#
_symmetry.space_group_name_H-M   'P 1'
#
loop_
_entity.id
_entity.type
_entity.pdbx_description
1 polymer ?
#
loop_
_entity_poly.entity_id
_entity_poly.type
_entity_poly.pdbx_seq_one_letter_code
_entity_poly.pdbx_strand_id
1 'polypeptide(L)'
;MDLSTFKKRLEVTNSFYTKPEGFVADFRLIFQNCAEFNEVRKVGTLSGFVGLTASEVAAAGMKVKAYFEDLLRNLYPERMFPVQPSSWSENDNPEFTDDWDDDFV
;
A
#
# COMPACT_ATOMS: atom_id res chain seq x y z
N MET A 1 -0.93 5.39 -1.09
CA MET A 1 0.25 4.54 -1.34
C MET A 1 -0.02 3.62 -2.53
N ASP A 2 0.98 3.43 -3.38
CA ASP A 2 0.98 2.57 -4.56
C ASP A 2 2.32 1.81 -4.68
N LEU A 3 2.38 0.78 -5.53
CA LEU A 3 3.57 -0.07 -5.66
C LEU A 3 4.80 0.65 -6.21
N SER A 4 4.64 1.65 -7.07
CA SER A 4 5.76 2.40 -7.65
C SER A 4 6.41 3.28 -6.59
N THR A 5 5.60 4.02 -5.82
CA THR A 5 6.05 4.83 -4.69
C THR A 5 6.67 3.95 -3.60
N PHE A 6 6.03 2.83 -3.28
CA PHE A 6 6.54 1.87 -2.31
C PHE A 6 7.91 1.31 -2.69
N LYS A 7 8.09 0.95 -3.97
CA LYS A 7 9.37 0.46 -4.49
C LYS A 7 10.46 1.51 -4.35
N LYS A 8 10.20 2.77 -4.74
CA LYS A 8 11.16 3.87 -4.59
C LYS A 8 11.59 4.04 -3.13
N ARG A 9 10.64 4.03 -2.18
CA ARG A 9 10.93 4.14 -0.74
C ARG A 9 11.73 2.97 -0.15
N LEU A 10 11.75 1.82 -0.84
CA LEU A 10 12.50 0.63 -0.44
C LEU A 10 13.94 0.63 -0.95
N GLU A 11 14.24 1.39 -2.01
CA GLU A 11 15.57 1.42 -2.59
C GLU A 11 16.60 1.99 -1.61
N VAL A 12 17.80 1.40 -1.57
CA VAL A 12 18.87 1.82 -0.64
C VAL A 12 19.29 3.28 -0.88
N THR A 13 19.20 3.74 -2.11
CA THR A 13 19.45 5.13 -2.52
C THR A 13 18.43 6.11 -1.96
N ASN A 14 17.25 5.63 -1.55
CA ASN A 14 16.14 6.41 -1.01
C ASN A 14 15.64 5.74 0.28
N SER A 15 16.55 5.65 1.27
CA SER A 15 16.39 4.93 2.55
C SER A 15 15.32 5.57 3.46
N PHE A 16 14.08 5.58 2.99
CA PHE A 16 12.93 6.13 3.69
C PHE A 16 12.52 5.26 4.87
N TYR A 17 12.55 3.93 4.69
CA TYR A 17 12.21 2.99 5.76
C TYR A 17 13.42 2.74 6.67
N THR A 18 13.44 3.42 7.81
CA THR A 18 14.43 3.18 8.87
C THR A 18 14.10 1.98 9.75
N LYS A 19 12.83 1.54 9.75
CA LYS A 19 12.33 0.39 10.51
C LYS A 19 11.25 -0.38 9.72
N PRO A 20 11.08 -1.69 9.96
CA PRO A 20 10.13 -2.51 9.21
C PRO A 20 8.66 -2.10 9.42
N GLU A 21 8.33 -1.40 10.50
CA GLU A 21 6.97 -0.93 10.78
C GLU A 21 6.46 0.03 9.70
N GLY A 22 7.32 0.92 9.20
CA GLY A 22 6.97 1.84 8.11
C GLY A 22 6.71 1.10 6.80
N PHE A 23 7.55 0.13 6.48
CA PHE A 23 7.37 -0.76 5.32
C PHE A 23 6.04 -1.52 5.40
N VAL A 24 5.76 -2.13 6.55
CA VAL A 24 4.52 -2.90 6.75
C VAL A 24 3.29 -2.00 6.65
N ALA A 25 3.35 -0.78 7.21
CA ALA A 25 2.25 0.18 7.13
C ALA A 25 1.97 0.59 5.68
N ASP A 26 2.99 0.99 4.93
CA ASP A 26 2.82 1.42 3.53
C ASP A 26 2.37 0.25 2.64
N PHE A 27 2.88 -0.96 2.85
CA PHE A 27 2.43 -2.14 2.10
C PHE A 27 0.95 -2.45 2.36
N ARG A 28 0.51 -2.42 3.63
CA ARG A 28 -0.91 -2.62 4.00
C ARG A 28 -1.80 -1.53 3.39
N LEU A 29 -1.31 -0.29 3.34
CA LEU A 29 -2.04 0.85 2.78
C LEU A 29 -2.32 0.69 1.28
N ILE A 30 -1.43 0.06 0.50
CA ILE A 30 -1.67 -0.26 -0.92
C ILE A 30 -2.97 -1.06 -1.08
N PHE A 31 -3.16 -2.08 -0.26
CA PHE A 31 -4.32 -2.96 -0.36
C PHE A 31 -5.56 -2.40 0.32
N GLN A 32 -5.42 -1.54 1.33
CA GLN A 32 -6.53 -0.76 1.89
C GLN A 32 -7.09 0.19 0.82
N ASN A 33 -6.22 0.95 0.16
CA ASN A 33 -6.59 1.80 -0.96
C ASN A 33 -7.23 0.97 -2.09
N CYS A 34 -6.65 -0.19 -2.41
CA CYS A 34 -7.22 -1.08 -3.42
C CYS A 34 -8.66 -1.50 -3.07
N ALA A 35 -8.93 -1.83 -1.81
CA ALA A 35 -10.28 -2.19 -1.36
C ALA A 35 -11.24 -1.00 -1.44
N GLU A 36 -10.80 0.19 -1.00
CA GLU A 36 -11.60 1.42 -0.95
C GLU A 36 -11.96 1.95 -2.36
N PHE A 37 -10.99 1.99 -3.27
CA PHE A 37 -11.21 2.52 -4.62
C PHE A 37 -11.85 1.52 -5.58
N ASN A 38 -11.68 0.22 -5.33
CA ASN A 38 -12.30 -0.84 -6.12
C ASN A 38 -13.51 -1.43 -5.40
N GLU A 39 -14.13 -0.68 -4.47
CA GLU A 39 -15.28 -1.13 -3.71
C GLU A 39 -16.35 -1.67 -4.66
N VAL A 40 -16.54 -2.98 -4.51
CA VAL A 40 -17.77 -3.75 -4.69
C VAL A 40 -18.88 -2.91 -5.33
N ARG A 41 -19.01 -2.97 -6.66
CA ARG A 41 -20.18 -2.42 -7.33
C ARG A 41 -21.38 -3.04 -6.60
N LYS A 42 -22.11 -2.24 -5.81
CA LYS A 42 -23.34 -2.67 -5.15
C LYS A 42 -24.32 -2.98 -6.29
N VAL A 43 -24.28 -4.21 -6.78
CA VAL A 43 -25.24 -4.65 -7.78
C VAL A 43 -26.54 -4.81 -7.02
N GLY A 44 -27.38 -3.77 -7.12
CA GLY A 44 -28.76 -3.84 -6.68
C GLY A 44 -29.43 -4.95 -7.46
N THR A 45 -29.50 -6.14 -6.87
CA THR A 45 -30.31 -7.22 -7.44
C THR A 45 -31.74 -6.97 -6.98
N LEU A 46 -32.71 -7.15 -7.87
CA LEU A 46 -34.14 -6.83 -7.68
C LEU A 46 -34.81 -7.51 -6.45
N SER A 47 -34.10 -8.34 -5.67
CA SER A 47 -34.64 -9.05 -4.50
C SER A 47 -34.13 -8.56 -3.13
N GLY A 48 -33.50 -7.38 -3.04
CA GLY A 48 -33.04 -6.84 -1.75
C GLY A 48 -31.83 -7.55 -1.14
N PHE A 49 -31.21 -8.49 -1.86
CA PHE A 49 -29.94 -9.09 -1.47
C PHE A 49 -28.79 -8.28 -2.10
N VAL A 50 -28.00 -7.61 -1.25
CA VAL A 50 -26.76 -6.95 -1.68
C VAL A 50 -25.69 -8.02 -1.80
N GLY A 51 -25.56 -8.61 -2.99
CA GLY A 51 -24.42 -9.45 -3.34
C GLY A 51 -23.17 -8.58 -3.43
N LEU A 52 -22.28 -8.69 -2.45
CA LEU A 52 -20.99 -8.00 -2.47
C LEU A 52 -20.03 -8.75 -3.41
N THR A 53 -20.12 -8.54 -4.72
CA THR A 53 -19.11 -9.07 -5.65
C THR A 53 -17.93 -8.11 -5.70
N ALA A 54 -16.86 -8.43 -4.98
CA ALA A 54 -15.60 -7.70 -5.09
C ALA A 54 -15.13 -7.71 -6.55
N SER A 55 -14.65 -6.58 -7.05
CA SER A 55 -13.94 -6.54 -8.34
C SER A 55 -12.85 -7.61 -8.36
N GLU A 56 -12.54 -8.19 -9.53
CA GLU A 56 -11.44 -9.15 -9.68
C GLU A 56 -10.13 -8.59 -9.09
N VAL A 57 -9.89 -7.30 -9.30
CA VAL A 57 -8.75 -6.56 -8.76
C VAL A 57 -8.77 -6.52 -7.23
N ALA A 58 -9.93 -6.24 -6.63
CA ALA A 58 -10.08 -6.21 -5.18
C ALA A 58 -9.89 -7.61 -4.57
N ALA A 59 -10.43 -8.65 -5.21
CA ALA A 59 -10.27 -10.03 -4.78
C ALA A 59 -8.79 -10.48 -4.87
N ALA A 60 -8.10 -10.13 -5.95
CA ALA A 60 -6.67 -10.39 -6.10
C ALA A 60 -5.85 -9.64 -5.04
N GLY A 61 -6.14 -8.36 -4.82
CA GLY A 61 -5.49 -7.55 -3.80
C GLY A 61 -5.61 -8.14 -2.39
N MET A 62 -6.80 -8.63 -2.04
CA MET A 62 -7.02 -9.29 -0.74
C MET A 62 -6.21 -10.58 -0.58
N LYS A 63 -6.05 -11.38 -1.64
CA LYS A 63 -5.22 -12.60 -1.60
C LYS A 63 -3.74 -12.27 -1.40
N VAL A 64 -3.23 -11.25 -2.10
CA VAL A 64 -1.83 -10.81 -1.94
C VAL A 64 -1.59 -10.28 -0.54
N LYS A 65 -2.51 -9.48 -0.01
CA LYS A 65 -2.44 -8.99 1.38
C LYS A 65 -2.41 -10.15 2.38
N ALA A 66 -3.27 -11.15 2.23
CA ALA A 66 -3.30 -12.31 3.12
C ALA A 66 -1.97 -13.09 3.10
N TYR A 67 -1.45 -13.36 1.90
CA TYR A 67 -0.16 -14.03 1.72
C TYR A 67 0.99 -13.24 2.38
N PHE A 68 0.96 -11.91 2.25
CA PHE A 68 1.94 -11.05 2.91
C PHE A 68 1.88 -11.13 4.45
N GLU A 69 0.69 -11.15 5.05
CA GLU A 69 0.56 -11.28 6.51
C GLU A 69 1.10 -12.62 7.01
N ASP A 70 0.91 -13.70 6.25
CA ASP A 70 1.48 -15.01 6.60
C ASP A 70 3.00 -15.00 6.49
N LEU A 71 3.57 -14.39 5.44
CA LEU A 71 5.02 -14.18 5.34
C LEU A 71 5.55 -13.35 6.50
N LEU A 72 4.83 -12.31 6.90
CA LEU A 72 5.26 -11.42 7.99
C LEU A 72 5.32 -12.16 9.33
N ARG A 73 4.33 -13.01 9.62
CA ARG A 73 4.32 -13.89 10.80
C ARG A 73 5.47 -14.89 10.80
N ASN A 74 5.81 -15.42 9.63
CA ASN A 74 6.90 -16.38 9.48
C ASN A 74 8.29 -15.70 9.63
N LEU A 75 8.47 -14.49 9.10
CA LEU A 75 9.74 -13.75 9.21
C LEU A 75 9.94 -13.11 10.58
N TYR A 76 8.86 -12.64 11.21
CA TYR A 76 8.91 -11.92 12.49
C TYR A 76 7.93 -12.52 13.51
N PRO A 77 8.17 -13.76 13.98
CA PRO A 77 7.23 -14.47 14.86
C PRO A 77 7.04 -13.77 16.21
N GLU A 78 8.07 -13.08 16.69
CA GLU A 78 8.08 -12.36 17.98
C GLU A 78 7.64 -10.89 17.86
N ARG A 79 7.41 -10.37 16.64
CA ARG A 79 7.01 -8.96 16.47
C ARG A 79 5.54 -8.84 16.12
N MET A 80 4.91 -7.84 16.74
CA MET A 80 3.58 -7.40 16.36
C MET A 80 3.69 -6.10 15.58
N PHE A 81 3.09 -6.07 14.39
CA PHE A 81 2.98 -4.86 13.58
C PHE A 81 1.58 -4.29 13.76
N PRO A 82 1.39 -3.24 14.60
CA PRO A 82 0.08 -2.64 14.80
C PRO A 82 -0.45 -2.06 13.49
N VAL A 83 -1.77 -2.14 13.31
CA VAL A 83 -2.43 -1.42 12.21
C VAL A 83 -2.39 0.06 12.57
N GLN A 84 -1.58 0.83 11.86
CA GLN A 84 -1.57 2.28 12.03
C GLN A 84 -2.93 2.83 11.59
N PRO A 85 -3.58 3.73 12.36
CA PRO A 85 -4.73 4.46 11.86
C PRO A 85 -4.29 5.26 10.62
N SER A 86 -5.17 5.35 9.63
CA SER A 86 -4.93 6.14 8.42
C SER A 86 -4.83 7.61 8.78
N SER A 87 -3.61 8.09 9.10
CA SER A 87 -3.43 9.50 9.43
C SER A 87 -2.07 10.03 8.96
N TRP A 88 -2.18 10.93 7.98
CA TRP A 88 -1.31 12.07 7.65
C TRP A 88 -0.12 11.82 6.70
N SER A 89 -0.45 11.93 5.41
CA SER A 89 0.14 12.88 4.42
C SER A 89 1.65 13.14 4.46
N GLU A 90 2.35 12.66 3.43
CA GLU A 90 3.14 13.44 2.46
C GLU A 90 3.70 14.83 2.86
N ASN A 91 4.26 15.03 4.06
CA ASN A 91 4.86 16.32 4.43
C ASN A 91 6.35 16.30 4.75
N ASP A 92 7.03 15.17 4.54
CA ASP A 92 8.50 15.13 4.52
C ASP A 92 9.00 14.76 3.12
N ASN A 93 8.58 15.54 2.11
CA ASN A 93 9.28 15.58 0.84
C ASN A 93 10.37 16.66 0.97
N PRO A 94 11.65 16.30 1.22
CA PRO A 94 12.72 17.22 0.86
C PRO A 94 12.62 17.41 -0.65
N GLU A 95 12.19 18.60 -1.04
CA GLU A 95 12.31 19.20 -2.37
C GLU A 95 13.42 18.50 -3.18
N PHE A 96 13.03 17.58 -4.05
CA PHE A 96 13.91 17.07 -5.09
C PHE A 96 14.01 18.22 -6.08
N THR A 97 14.91 19.16 -5.80
CA THR A 97 15.29 20.18 -6.78
C THR A 97 16.00 19.43 -7.90
N ASP A 98 15.28 19.25 -9.01
CA ASP A 98 15.76 18.75 -10.28
C ASP A 98 16.93 19.63 -10.77
N ASP A 99 18.15 19.31 -10.36
CA ASP A 99 19.40 19.93 -10.86
C ASP A 99 19.89 19.17 -12.10
N TRP A 100 18.99 19.00 -13.07
CA TRP A 100 19.33 18.56 -14.42
C TRP A 100 19.26 19.77 -15.35
N ASP A 101 20.20 20.70 -15.18
CA ASP A 101 20.60 21.61 -16.24
C ASP A 101 21.69 20.94 -17.08
N ASP A 102 21.32 20.76 -18.33
CA ASP A 102 22.01 20.15 -19.45
C ASP A 102 23.12 21.10 -19.94
N ASP A 103 24.37 20.85 -19.53
CA ASP A 103 25.55 21.53 -20.07
C ASP A 103 25.78 21.07 -21.53
N PHE A 104 25.11 21.76 -22.46
CA PHE A 104 25.43 21.71 -23.88
C PHE A 104 26.62 22.64 -24.17
N VAL A 105 27.82 22.07 -24.28
CA VAL A 105 28.98 22.68 -24.97
C VAL A 105 29.63 21.67 -25.91
#